data_AF-A0A075UU39-F1
#
_entry.id   AF-A0A075UU39-F1
#
_cell.length_a   1.000
_cell.length_b   1.000
_cell.length_c   1.000
_cell.angle_alpha   90.00
_cell.angle_beta   90.00
_cell.angle_gamma   90.00
#
_symmetry.space_group_name_H-M   'P 1'
#
loop_
_entity.id
_entity.type
_entity.pdbx_description
1 polymer ?
#
loop_
_entity_poly.entity_id
_entity_poly.type
_entity_poly.pdbx_seq_one_letter_code
_entity_poly.pdbx_strand_id
1 'polypeptide(L)'
;MSHRRGTKKAVAAAAAGAVGLATAVLVVGAQSSVADPISLPLNYHCNLPLVGSQSLKVVINTDLPLSVKTGQPTGTFDIKAVSTINADTVSGLNLIGATTLEGQAIAAANVAAPGLNLPVKVPNDIAKQNIPTSGEMTVNAAGKTPSLTFNQPGEAKITVGDLQLKVTPRKADGSVTGITPDGTIDAPCTQDPGQNNTLATIKIGDGGGGTTTPTTPTTPTTPTTPTTPTTPTTPPTSTPGGGGLKYAFGIKGQTALKSLGSTAAINGGFDADVDLASKTFTGDLKLDPSSTQFKLFGFIDGRSEIKVEQVGKQTGELVGTGFKAHIKFNVFLPSVQIFGIPISSDPKCGTVSPSTSEMTTGPDFDLLKGGKLTGTYSLSALQNCGQLNDWVSAFAKSDGNTLDLNLTKK
;
A
#
# COMPACT_ATOMS: atom_id res chain seq x y z
N MET A 1 -58.50 -7.04 -52.32
CA MET A 1 -57.50 -7.17 -51.23
C MET A 1 -56.93 -5.78 -50.99
N SER A 2 -57.68 -4.92 -50.31
CA SER A 2 -57.51 -4.49 -48.89
C SER A 2 -56.19 -3.74 -48.65
N HIS A 3 -56.14 -2.49 -48.15
CA HIS A 3 -57.18 -1.55 -47.72
C HIS A 3 -56.65 -0.10 -47.82
N ARG A 4 -57.58 0.85 -47.76
CA ARG A 4 -57.47 2.29 -48.05
C ARG A 4 -57.68 3.08 -46.74
N ARG A 5 -57.17 4.32 -46.68
CA ARG A 5 -57.55 5.46 -45.81
C ARG A 5 -57.18 5.34 -44.31
N GLY A 6 -56.77 6.37 -43.58
CA GLY A 6 -56.72 7.81 -43.85
C GLY A 6 -57.10 8.59 -42.58
N THR A 7 -56.27 9.59 -42.23
CA THR A 7 -56.57 10.85 -41.49
C THR A 7 -57.23 10.81 -40.10
N LYS A 8 -56.70 11.61 -39.17
CA LYS A 8 -57.39 12.79 -38.58
C LYS A 8 -56.43 13.67 -37.76
N LYS A 9 -56.24 14.91 -38.22
CA LYS A 9 -55.93 16.08 -37.39
C LYS A 9 -57.24 16.59 -36.80
N ALA A 10 -57.22 17.08 -35.55
CA ALA A 10 -58.25 17.97 -35.04
C ALA A 10 -57.59 19.06 -34.20
N VAL A 11 -57.67 20.28 -34.71
CA VAL A 11 -57.49 21.55 -34.00
C VAL A 11 -58.87 21.93 -33.47
N ALA A 12 -58.97 22.34 -32.21
CA ALA A 12 -60.11 23.11 -31.72
C ALA A 12 -59.59 24.24 -30.82
N ALA A 13 -59.59 25.44 -31.39
CA ALA A 13 -59.53 26.69 -30.66
C ALA A 13 -60.97 27.22 -30.52
N ALA A 14 -61.34 27.69 -29.34
CA ALA A 14 -62.45 28.61 -29.16
C ALA A 14 -62.09 29.57 -28.02
N ALA A 15 -62.18 30.86 -28.32
CA ALA A 15 -61.81 32.00 -27.50
C ALA A 15 -63.05 32.69 -26.89
N ALA A 16 -62.77 33.71 -26.05
CA ALA A 16 -63.64 34.68 -25.36
C ALA A 16 -64.00 34.27 -23.93
N GLY A 17 -63.86 35.10 -22.88
CA GLY A 17 -63.41 36.49 -22.74
C GLY A 17 -63.75 36.99 -21.32
N ALA A 18 -63.07 38.07 -20.91
CA ALA A 18 -63.39 39.00 -19.80
C ALA A 18 -62.95 38.69 -18.34
N VAL A 19 -61.92 39.44 -17.92
CA VAL A 19 -61.78 40.30 -16.71
C VAL A 19 -62.23 39.76 -15.34
N GLY A 20 -61.29 39.68 -14.38
CA GLY A 20 -61.61 39.93 -12.96
C GLY A 20 -60.74 39.27 -11.90
N LEU A 21 -59.88 40.08 -11.28
CA LEU A 21 -59.35 40.00 -9.89
C LEU A 21 -58.23 39.00 -9.56
N ALA A 22 -57.11 39.61 -9.22
CA ALA A 22 -55.91 39.01 -8.64
C ALA A 22 -56.17 38.43 -7.23
N THR A 23 -55.80 37.18 -7.05
CA THR A 23 -55.34 36.64 -5.76
C THR A 23 -53.98 35.99 -5.99
N ALA A 24 -52.93 36.81 -5.98
CA ALA A 24 -51.57 36.32 -5.89
C ALA A 24 -51.39 35.69 -4.51
N VAL A 25 -51.59 34.37 -4.42
CA VAL A 25 -51.14 33.58 -3.27
C VAL A 25 -49.62 33.62 -3.30
N LEU A 26 -49.04 34.46 -2.43
CA LEU A 26 -47.62 34.44 -2.09
C LEU A 26 -47.31 33.08 -1.43
N VAL A 27 -46.96 32.09 -2.25
CA VAL A 27 -46.24 30.92 -1.77
C VAL A 27 -44.85 31.43 -1.39
N VAL A 28 -44.63 31.63 -0.09
CA VAL A 28 -43.29 31.78 0.49
C VAL A 28 -42.58 30.46 0.20
N GLY A 29 -41.88 30.40 -0.92
CA GLY A 29 -40.93 29.33 -1.19
C GLY A 29 -39.87 29.39 -0.11
N ALA A 30 -39.81 28.35 0.72
CA ALA A 30 -38.63 28.10 1.53
C ALA A 30 -37.44 28.01 0.56
N GLN A 31 -36.63 29.05 0.51
CA GLN A 31 -35.34 28.97 -0.15
C GLN A 31 -34.52 28.01 0.68
N SER A 32 -34.48 26.74 0.27
CA SER A 32 -33.46 25.82 0.72
C SER A 32 -32.13 26.47 0.35
N SER A 33 -31.46 27.06 1.34
CA SER A 33 -30.07 27.46 1.24
C SER A 33 -29.28 26.19 0.94
N VAL A 34 -29.01 25.94 -0.34
CA VAL A 34 -28.06 24.91 -0.75
C VAL A 34 -26.70 25.44 -0.33
N ALA A 35 -26.17 24.94 0.78
CA ALA A 35 -24.79 25.20 1.16
C ALA A 35 -23.90 24.66 0.03
N ASP A 36 -22.96 25.47 -0.47
CA ASP A 36 -21.95 24.96 -1.40
C ASP A 36 -21.14 23.87 -0.66
N PRO A 37 -21.05 22.64 -1.20
CA PRO A 37 -20.38 21.54 -0.53
C PRO A 37 -18.90 21.87 -0.37
N ILE A 38 -18.44 21.91 0.89
CA ILE A 38 -17.04 22.17 1.20
C ILE A 38 -16.23 20.94 0.79
N SER A 39 -15.17 21.16 0.01
CA SER A 39 -14.25 20.10 -0.43
C SER A 39 -12.82 20.49 -0.11
N LEU A 40 -12.15 19.68 0.71
CA LEU A 40 -10.77 19.90 1.13
C LEU A 40 -9.90 18.67 0.82
N PRO A 41 -9.00 18.76 -0.19
CA PRO A 41 -7.99 17.73 -0.43
C PRO A 41 -6.80 17.91 0.52
N LEU A 42 -6.37 16.83 1.17
CA LEU A 42 -5.19 16.77 2.02
C LEU A 42 -4.37 15.52 1.68
N ASN A 43 -3.05 15.67 1.68
CA ASN A 43 -2.13 14.55 1.53
C ASN A 43 -1.56 14.18 2.90
N TYR A 44 -1.38 12.89 3.12
CA TYR A 44 -0.86 12.30 4.35
C TYR A 44 0.21 11.26 4.04
N HIS A 45 1.06 11.01 5.03
CA HIS A 45 1.94 9.86 5.10
C HIS A 45 1.50 8.96 6.27
N CYS A 46 1.02 7.77 5.96
CA CYS A 46 0.58 6.76 6.92
C CYS A 46 1.71 5.78 7.20
N ASN A 47 2.09 5.65 8.47
CA ASN A 47 3.10 4.67 8.88
C ASN A 47 2.46 3.30 9.05
N LEU A 48 2.69 2.39 8.11
CA LEU A 48 2.20 1.03 8.16
C LEU A 48 3.26 0.12 8.80
N PRO A 49 2.92 -0.71 9.80
CA PRO A 49 3.88 -1.54 10.52
C PRO A 49 4.75 -2.47 9.64
N LEU A 50 4.26 -2.86 8.46
CA LEU A 50 4.95 -3.80 7.58
C LEU A 50 5.72 -3.17 6.42
N VAL A 51 5.22 -2.06 5.87
CA VAL A 51 5.72 -1.46 4.61
C VAL A 51 6.26 -0.04 4.81
N GLY A 52 6.25 0.45 6.05
CA GLY A 52 6.69 1.80 6.39
C GLY A 52 5.71 2.88 5.93
N SER A 53 6.25 4.07 5.66
CA SER A 53 5.47 5.25 5.31
C SER A 53 4.89 5.16 3.90
N GLN A 54 3.56 5.19 3.78
CA GLN A 54 2.84 5.19 2.51
C GLN A 54 2.03 6.48 2.33
N SER A 55 2.01 7.02 1.11
CA SER A 55 1.23 8.22 0.80
C SER A 55 -0.26 7.90 0.70
N LEU A 56 -1.09 8.78 1.28
CA LEU A 56 -2.55 8.70 1.26
C LEU A 56 -3.11 10.07 0.90
N LYS A 57 -3.92 10.14 -0.15
CA LYS A 57 -4.65 11.35 -0.50
C LYS A 57 -6.08 11.24 0.03
N VAL A 58 -6.56 12.25 0.75
CA VAL A 58 -7.91 12.29 1.30
C VAL A 58 -8.64 13.55 0.83
N VAL A 59 -9.83 13.38 0.27
CA VAL A 59 -10.74 14.48 -0.07
C VAL A 59 -11.89 14.46 0.93
N ILE A 60 -11.99 15.50 1.74
CA ILE A 60 -13.01 15.65 2.77
C ILE A 60 -14.15 16.48 2.20
N ASN A 61 -15.37 15.95 2.25
CA ASN A 61 -16.59 16.58 1.79
C ASN A 61 -17.58 16.73 2.96
N THR A 62 -18.09 17.94 3.17
CA THR A 62 -19.08 18.19 4.23
C THR A 62 -19.95 19.41 3.91
N ASP A 63 -21.19 19.38 4.41
CA ASP A 63 -22.17 20.44 4.23
C ASP A 63 -22.30 21.25 5.53
N LEU A 64 -21.21 21.90 5.94
CA LEU A 64 -21.20 22.75 7.14
C LEU A 64 -21.90 24.09 6.88
N PRO A 65 -22.71 24.59 7.82
CA PRO A 65 -23.34 25.90 7.70
C PRO A 65 -22.29 27.01 7.80
N LEU A 66 -22.40 28.03 6.94
CA LEU A 66 -21.52 29.21 6.96
C LEU A 66 -21.79 30.14 8.16
N SER A 67 -22.91 29.95 8.86
CA SER A 67 -23.26 30.74 10.05
C SER A 67 -24.07 29.92 11.05
N VAL A 68 -23.79 30.13 12.34
CA VAL A 68 -24.46 29.48 13.47
C VAL A 68 -24.91 30.51 14.49
N LYS A 69 -26.02 30.22 15.19
CA LYS A 69 -26.55 31.12 16.22
C LYS A 69 -25.78 30.98 17.53
N THR A 70 -25.49 32.12 18.16
CA THR A 70 -24.91 32.14 19.51
C THR A 70 -25.83 31.44 20.50
N GLY A 71 -25.26 30.61 21.37
CA GLY A 71 -25.96 29.88 22.43
C GLY A 71 -26.83 28.71 21.96
N GLN A 72 -26.87 28.39 20.67
CA GLN A 72 -27.58 27.22 20.16
C GLN A 72 -26.61 26.09 19.75
N PRO A 73 -26.98 24.82 19.98
CA PRO A 73 -26.24 23.68 19.44
C PRO A 73 -26.22 23.72 17.92
N THR A 74 -25.06 23.49 17.31
CA THR A 74 -24.91 23.45 15.85
C THR A 74 -25.66 22.29 15.20
N GLY A 75 -25.93 21.22 15.96
CA GLY A 75 -26.37 19.95 15.40
C GLY A 75 -25.19 19.11 14.89
N THR A 76 -25.50 17.90 14.43
CA THR A 76 -24.53 16.98 13.82
C THR A 76 -24.50 17.19 12.31
N PHE A 77 -23.31 17.21 11.71
CA PHE A 77 -23.13 17.31 10.27
C PHE A 77 -22.52 16.03 9.72
N ASP A 78 -22.93 15.65 8.52
CA ASP A 78 -22.35 14.51 7.82
C ASP A 78 -20.98 14.89 7.24
N ILE A 79 -20.01 14.01 7.46
CA ILE A 79 -18.71 14.06 6.82
C ILE A 79 -18.61 12.85 5.91
N LYS A 80 -18.21 13.09 4.67
CA LYS A 80 -17.78 12.07 3.73
C LYS A 80 -16.31 12.30 3.41
N ALA A 81 -15.52 11.25 3.42
CA ALA A 81 -14.13 11.32 3.00
C ALA A 81 -13.88 10.26 1.92
N VAL A 82 -13.26 10.68 0.83
CA VAL A 82 -12.78 9.79 -0.23
C VAL A 82 -11.27 9.75 -0.15
N SER A 83 -10.73 8.60 0.20
CA SER A 83 -9.28 8.37 0.27
C SER A 83 -8.81 7.60 -0.95
N THR A 84 -7.69 7.99 -1.54
CA THR A 84 -7.03 7.25 -2.62
C THR A 84 -5.80 6.54 -2.05
N ILE A 85 -5.86 5.22 -2.07
CA ILE A 85 -4.76 4.32 -1.71
C ILE A 85 -3.94 4.03 -2.98
N ASN A 86 -2.61 4.19 -2.89
CA ASN A 86 -1.71 3.96 -4.01
C ASN A 86 -1.66 2.47 -4.44
N ALA A 87 -1.16 2.22 -5.65
CA ALA A 87 -1.08 0.87 -6.21
C ALA A 87 -0.18 -0.08 -5.41
N ASP A 88 0.86 0.44 -4.75
CA ASP A 88 1.78 -0.35 -3.94
C ASP A 88 1.09 -0.91 -2.69
N THR A 89 0.28 -0.10 -2.00
CA THR A 89 -0.49 -0.55 -0.84
C THR A 89 -1.55 -1.57 -1.26
N VAL A 90 -2.26 -1.34 -2.38
CA VAL A 90 -3.21 -2.32 -2.94
C VAL A 90 -2.51 -3.65 -3.26
N SER A 91 -1.33 -3.60 -3.85
CA SER A 91 -0.57 -4.80 -4.19
C SER A 91 -0.10 -5.54 -2.93
N GLY A 92 0.36 -4.82 -1.90
CA GLY A 92 0.68 -5.39 -0.59
C GLY A 92 -0.51 -6.07 0.09
N LEU A 93 -1.72 -5.51 -0.03
CA LEU A 93 -2.95 -6.12 0.46
C LEU A 93 -3.32 -7.41 -0.31
N ASN A 94 -3.16 -7.42 -1.63
CA ASN A 94 -3.39 -8.64 -2.42
C ASN A 94 -2.40 -9.75 -2.07
N LEU A 95 -1.14 -9.38 -1.79
CA LEU A 95 -0.05 -10.31 -1.49
C LEU A 95 -0.28 -11.13 -0.21
N ILE A 96 -0.96 -10.53 0.76
CA ILE A 96 -1.38 -11.19 2.01
C ILE A 96 -2.75 -11.88 1.89
N GLY A 97 -3.30 -11.96 0.68
CA GLY A 97 -4.58 -12.60 0.37
C GLY A 97 -5.82 -11.78 0.75
N ALA A 98 -5.70 -10.47 0.99
CA ALA A 98 -6.86 -9.62 1.27
C ALA A 98 -7.68 -9.39 -0.01
N THR A 99 -9.00 -9.56 0.09
CA THR A 99 -9.96 -9.27 -0.98
C THR A 99 -10.91 -8.13 -0.62
N THR A 100 -11.06 -7.83 0.67
CA THR A 100 -11.90 -6.73 1.14
C THR A 100 -11.23 -5.95 2.27
N LEU A 101 -11.56 -4.67 2.38
CA LEU A 101 -11.07 -3.75 3.40
C LEU A 101 -12.28 -3.08 4.07
N GLU A 102 -12.25 -2.99 5.39
CA GLU A 102 -13.23 -2.27 6.21
C GLU A 102 -12.53 -1.71 7.46
N GLY A 103 -13.15 -0.82 8.22
CA GLY A 103 -12.57 -0.35 9.47
C GLY A 103 -13.05 1.03 9.88
N GLN A 104 -12.16 1.76 10.55
CA GLN A 104 -12.45 3.09 11.06
C GLN A 104 -11.26 4.04 10.87
N ALA A 105 -11.59 5.30 10.61
CA ALA A 105 -10.66 6.41 10.45
C ALA A 105 -11.03 7.51 11.46
N ILE A 106 -10.17 7.79 12.42
CA ILE A 106 -10.37 8.84 13.42
C ILE A 106 -9.62 10.09 12.97
N ALA A 107 -10.36 11.09 12.48
CA ALA A 107 -9.80 12.37 12.08
C ALA A 107 -9.67 13.30 13.29
N ALA A 108 -8.47 13.82 13.55
CA ALA A 108 -8.30 14.93 14.47
C ALA A 108 -8.70 16.23 13.79
N ALA A 109 -9.35 17.12 14.52
CA ALA A 109 -9.58 18.50 14.09
C ALA A 109 -9.48 19.44 15.28
N ASN A 110 -9.19 20.71 15.03
CA ASN A 110 -9.19 21.75 16.05
C ASN A 110 -10.19 22.83 15.66
N VAL A 111 -11.07 23.17 16.61
CA VAL A 111 -12.08 24.22 16.50
C VAL A 111 -11.66 25.39 17.36
N ALA A 112 -11.25 26.49 16.72
CA ALA A 112 -10.86 27.72 17.38
C ALA A 112 -11.96 28.78 17.18
N ALA A 113 -12.52 29.30 18.27
CA ALA A 113 -13.54 30.34 18.30
C ALA A 113 -13.27 31.31 19.47
N PRO A 114 -13.95 32.46 19.56
CA PRO A 114 -13.78 33.37 20.71
C PRO A 114 -14.05 32.65 22.03
N GLY A 115 -13.03 32.61 22.90
CA GLY A 115 -13.09 31.92 24.19
C GLY A 115 -13.09 30.38 24.14
N LEU A 116 -12.86 29.76 22.97
CA LEU A 116 -12.88 28.31 22.81
C LEU A 116 -11.76 27.84 21.86
N ASN A 117 -10.93 26.90 22.32
CA ASN A 117 -9.99 26.19 21.47
C ASN A 117 -10.08 24.69 21.80
N LEU A 118 -10.81 23.95 20.98
CA LEU A 118 -11.23 22.58 21.29
C LEU A 118 -10.67 21.59 20.26
N PRO A 119 -9.77 20.68 20.66
CA PRO A 119 -9.45 19.52 19.83
C PRO A 119 -10.63 18.54 19.85
N VAL A 120 -11.06 18.12 18.67
CA VAL A 120 -12.13 17.14 18.47
C VAL A 120 -11.58 15.93 17.70
N LYS A 121 -12.15 14.77 17.99
CA LYS A 121 -11.88 13.52 17.26
C LYS A 121 -13.17 13.08 16.59
N VAL A 122 -13.13 12.93 15.27
CA VAL A 122 -14.29 12.52 14.48
C VAL A 122 -14.05 11.09 13.98
N PRO A 123 -14.78 10.09 14.49
CA PRO A 123 -14.76 8.75 13.93
C PRO A 123 -15.49 8.73 12.59
N ASN A 124 -14.87 8.12 11.58
CA ASN A 124 -15.44 7.89 10.27
C ASN A 124 -15.37 6.40 9.98
N ASP A 125 -16.51 5.78 9.73
CA ASP A 125 -16.60 4.36 9.43
C ASP A 125 -16.27 4.12 7.96
N ILE A 126 -15.39 3.15 7.72
CA ILE A 126 -15.03 2.66 6.40
C ILE A 126 -15.86 1.41 6.17
N ALA A 127 -16.89 1.53 5.34
CA ALA A 127 -17.71 0.39 4.94
C ALA A 127 -16.86 -0.64 4.18
N LYS A 128 -17.31 -1.90 4.18
CA LYS A 128 -16.65 -2.97 3.44
C LYS A 128 -16.55 -2.67 1.95
N GLN A 129 -15.32 -2.64 1.43
CA GLN A 129 -15.02 -2.37 0.04
C GLN A 129 -14.12 -3.46 -0.56
N ASN A 130 -14.35 -3.80 -1.82
CA ASN A 130 -13.55 -4.79 -2.53
C ASN A 130 -12.21 -4.21 -2.95
N ILE A 131 -11.13 -4.91 -2.63
CA ILE A 131 -9.79 -4.54 -3.03
C ILE A 131 -9.60 -4.96 -4.50
N PRO A 132 -9.20 -4.06 -5.40
CA PRO A 132 -8.92 -4.43 -6.78
C PRO A 132 -7.68 -5.31 -6.86
N THR A 133 -7.56 -6.14 -7.89
CA THR A 133 -6.42 -7.05 -8.07
C THR A 133 -5.10 -6.33 -8.38
N SER A 134 -5.17 -5.07 -8.81
CA SER A 134 -4.03 -4.17 -9.06
C SER A 134 -4.50 -2.72 -9.21
N GLY A 135 -3.56 -1.77 -9.20
CA GLY A 135 -3.84 -0.35 -9.39
C GLY A 135 -4.28 0.36 -8.10
N GLU A 136 -4.69 1.62 -8.22
CA GLU A 136 -5.17 2.42 -7.08
C GLU A 136 -6.57 1.98 -6.61
N MET A 137 -6.86 2.24 -5.34
CA MET A 137 -8.17 1.98 -4.74
C MET A 137 -8.73 3.25 -4.10
N THR A 138 -10.02 3.51 -4.31
CA THR A 138 -10.74 4.55 -3.58
C THR A 138 -11.47 3.95 -2.39
N VAL A 139 -11.26 4.56 -1.22
CA VAL A 139 -11.86 4.17 0.04
C VAL A 139 -12.81 5.26 0.51
N ASN A 140 -14.06 4.89 0.76
CA ASN A 140 -15.08 5.84 1.20
C ASN A 140 -15.29 5.66 2.70
N ALA A 141 -15.11 6.74 3.45
CA ALA A 141 -15.43 6.81 4.87
C ALA A 141 -16.56 7.80 5.10
N ALA A 142 -17.42 7.49 6.08
CA ALA A 142 -18.51 8.38 6.49
C ALA A 142 -18.51 8.54 8.00
N GLY A 143 -18.67 9.78 8.48
CA GLY A 143 -18.70 10.10 9.90
C GLY A 143 -19.70 11.21 10.19
N LYS A 144 -19.89 11.48 11.49
CA LYS A 144 -20.71 12.59 11.97
C LYS A 144 -19.91 13.47 12.91
N THR A 145 -19.98 14.78 12.72
CA THR A 145 -19.36 15.73 13.65
C THR A 145 -20.09 15.73 15.00
N PRO A 146 -19.38 16.02 16.11
CA PRO A 146 -20.06 16.36 17.36
C PRO A 146 -20.87 17.66 17.20
N SER A 147 -21.96 17.78 17.96
CA SER A 147 -22.70 19.04 18.08
C SER A 147 -21.99 19.95 19.08
N LEU A 148 -21.66 21.18 18.66
CA LEU A 148 -20.96 22.17 19.50
C LEU A 148 -21.91 23.33 19.83
N THR A 149 -21.61 24.09 20.87
CA THR A 149 -22.35 25.31 21.23
C THR A 149 -21.34 26.45 21.42
N PHE A 150 -21.58 27.56 20.74
CA PHE A 150 -20.71 28.74 20.81
C PHE A 150 -21.42 29.86 21.58
N ASN A 151 -20.83 30.29 22.69
CA ASN A 151 -21.47 31.26 23.61
C ASN A 151 -21.04 32.71 23.35
N GLN A 152 -20.09 32.94 22.45
CA GLN A 152 -19.59 34.26 22.11
C GLN A 152 -19.68 34.47 20.59
N PRO A 153 -20.16 35.65 20.14
CA PRO A 153 -20.15 35.98 18.72
C PRO A 153 -18.72 36.16 18.19
N GLY A 154 -18.51 35.88 16.91
CA GLY A 154 -17.23 36.03 16.21
C GLY A 154 -17.03 34.96 15.14
N GLU A 155 -15.79 34.56 14.89
CA GLU A 155 -15.47 33.56 13.85
C GLU A 155 -14.93 32.27 14.47
N ALA A 156 -15.52 31.13 14.09
CA ALA A 156 -15.00 29.81 14.38
C ALA A 156 -14.21 29.28 13.18
N LYS A 157 -12.93 28.97 13.37
CA LYS A 157 -12.08 28.32 12.38
C LYS A 157 -11.95 26.84 12.70
N ILE A 158 -12.23 26.00 11.71
CA ILE A 158 -12.06 24.54 11.80
C ILE A 158 -10.83 24.15 10.99
N THR A 159 -9.87 23.51 11.64
CA THR A 159 -8.65 23.00 11.01
C THR A 159 -8.58 21.49 11.17
N VAL A 160 -8.28 20.77 10.09
CA VAL A 160 -8.10 19.32 10.10
C VAL A 160 -6.67 19.01 10.53
N GLY A 161 -6.50 18.04 11.42
CA GLY A 161 -5.21 17.55 11.89
C GLY A 161 -4.91 16.14 11.38
N ASP A 162 -4.07 15.42 12.13
CA ASP A 162 -3.66 14.07 11.78
C ASP A 162 -4.81 13.06 11.79
N LEU A 163 -4.56 11.91 11.16
CA LEU A 163 -5.54 10.84 10.99
C LEU A 163 -5.02 9.56 11.65
N GLN A 164 -5.86 8.88 12.42
CA GLN A 164 -5.56 7.55 12.94
C GLN A 164 -6.45 6.53 12.22
N LEU A 165 -5.83 5.65 11.45
CA LEU A 165 -6.54 4.54 10.80
C LEU A 165 -6.47 3.29 11.67
N LYS A 166 -7.57 2.54 11.67
CA LYS A 166 -7.67 1.17 12.15
C LYS A 166 -8.49 0.37 11.13
N VAL A 167 -7.81 -0.37 10.26
CA VAL A 167 -8.44 -1.09 9.14
C VAL A 167 -8.26 -2.59 9.27
N THR A 168 -9.20 -3.36 8.77
CA THR A 168 -9.24 -4.82 8.84
C THR A 168 -9.31 -5.37 7.42
N PRO A 169 -8.19 -5.80 6.83
CA PRO A 169 -8.20 -6.53 5.57
C PRO A 169 -8.68 -7.96 5.83
N ARG A 170 -9.60 -8.44 4.98
CA ARG A 170 -10.16 -9.80 5.04
C ARG A 170 -9.91 -10.56 3.76
N LYS A 171 -9.76 -11.88 3.90
CA LYS A 171 -9.67 -12.83 2.79
C LYS A 171 -11.04 -13.09 2.16
N ALA A 172 -11.05 -13.84 1.05
CA ALA A 172 -12.26 -14.22 0.33
C ALA A 172 -13.28 -14.99 1.19
N ASP A 173 -12.81 -15.78 2.15
CA ASP A 173 -13.64 -16.53 3.10
C ASP A 173 -14.18 -15.67 4.27
N GLY A 174 -13.85 -14.38 4.32
CA GLY A 174 -14.24 -13.45 5.38
C GLY A 174 -13.36 -13.50 6.63
N SER A 175 -12.40 -14.44 6.71
CA SER A 175 -11.41 -14.47 7.78
C SER A 175 -10.48 -13.26 7.69
N VAL A 176 -9.88 -12.89 8.82
CA VAL A 176 -8.92 -11.80 8.86
C VAL A 176 -7.60 -12.20 8.21
N THR A 177 -6.87 -11.22 7.69
CA THR A 177 -5.49 -11.42 7.26
C THR A 177 -4.57 -11.65 8.47
N GLY A 178 -3.61 -12.56 8.36
CA GLY A 178 -2.75 -12.98 9.47
C GLY A 178 -1.64 -11.99 9.84
N ILE A 179 -1.84 -10.69 9.60
CA ILE A 179 -0.86 -9.62 9.80
C ILE A 179 -0.63 -9.34 11.29
N THR A 180 -1.72 -9.32 12.06
CA THR A 180 -1.75 -9.09 13.51
C THR A 180 -2.64 -10.16 14.16
N PRO A 181 -2.51 -10.40 15.48
CA PRO A 181 -3.33 -11.37 16.19
C PRO A 181 -4.85 -11.12 16.05
N ASP A 182 -5.25 -9.85 15.95
CA ASP A 182 -6.64 -9.42 15.76
C ASP A 182 -6.99 -9.12 14.29
N GLY A 183 -6.00 -9.20 13.39
CA GLY A 183 -6.18 -8.98 11.96
C GLY A 183 -6.39 -7.53 11.55
N THR A 184 -6.16 -6.58 12.47
CA THR A 184 -6.28 -5.14 12.21
C THR A 184 -4.91 -4.49 11.95
N ILE A 185 -4.91 -3.44 11.15
CA ILE A 185 -3.77 -2.58 10.85
C ILE A 185 -4.08 -1.22 11.45
N ASP A 186 -3.32 -0.86 12.48
CA ASP A 186 -3.31 0.49 13.04
C ASP A 186 -2.25 1.31 12.30
N ALA A 187 -2.67 2.39 11.64
CA ALA A 187 -1.80 3.27 10.86
C ALA A 187 -1.97 4.73 11.29
N PRO A 188 -1.04 5.30 12.06
CA PRO A 188 -1.02 6.74 12.27
C PRO A 188 -0.59 7.44 10.98
N CYS A 189 -1.33 8.48 10.59
CA CYS A 189 -1.12 9.24 9.38
C CYS A 189 -0.90 10.71 9.70
N THR A 190 0.24 11.24 9.28
CA THR A 190 0.60 12.65 9.47
C THR A 190 0.38 13.44 8.20
N GLN A 191 -0.13 14.66 8.31
CA GLN A 191 -0.30 15.55 7.17
C GLN A 191 1.03 15.98 6.54
N ASP A 192 1.04 16.18 5.22
CA ASP A 192 2.17 16.78 4.53
C ASP A 192 2.38 18.25 4.98
N PRO A 193 3.63 18.70 5.13
CA PRO A 193 3.90 20.06 5.56
C PRO A 193 3.50 21.09 4.49
N GLY A 194 2.99 22.24 4.93
CA GLY A 194 2.74 23.39 4.05
C GLY A 194 1.40 23.40 3.29
N GLN A 195 0.56 22.37 3.45
CA GLN A 195 -0.78 22.36 2.87
C GLN A 195 -1.78 23.17 3.72
N ASN A 196 -2.81 23.74 3.07
CA ASN A 196 -3.89 24.42 3.80
C ASN A 196 -4.84 23.37 4.38
N ASN A 197 -4.88 23.26 5.70
CA ASN A 197 -5.74 22.34 6.43
C ASN A 197 -7.00 22.99 7.01
N THR A 198 -7.33 24.21 6.61
CA THR A 198 -8.55 24.88 7.06
C THR A 198 -9.74 24.30 6.29
N LEU A 199 -10.64 23.62 7.01
CA LEU A 199 -11.87 23.06 6.44
C LEU A 199 -12.90 24.14 6.19
N ALA A 200 -13.17 24.96 7.20
CA ALA A 200 -14.19 26.01 7.12
C ALA A 200 -13.92 27.12 8.13
N THR A 201 -14.44 28.31 7.82
CA THR A 201 -14.61 29.41 8.77
C THR A 201 -16.11 29.71 8.87
N ILE A 202 -16.66 29.62 10.08
CA ILE A 202 -18.08 29.77 10.38
C ILE A 202 -18.28 31.04 11.18
N LYS A 203 -19.27 31.87 10.82
CA LYS A 203 -19.66 33.04 11.61
C LYS A 203 -20.59 32.64 12.75
N ILE A 204 -20.30 33.09 13.96
CA ILE A 204 -21.12 32.92 15.17
C ILE A 204 -21.80 34.26 15.46
N GLY A 205 -23.12 34.30 15.47
CA GLY A 205 -23.88 35.52 15.78
C GLY A 205 -25.39 35.33 15.65
N ASP A 206 -26.15 36.35 16.04
CA ASP A 206 -27.59 36.35 15.84
C ASP A 206 -27.87 36.33 14.34
N GLY A 207 -28.55 35.28 13.86
CA GLY A 207 -28.84 35.07 12.45
C GLY A 207 -29.61 36.25 11.85
N GLY A 208 -28.89 37.25 11.34
CA GLY A 208 -29.39 38.26 10.44
C GLY A 208 -29.44 37.65 9.05
N GLY A 209 -30.65 37.45 8.52
CA GLY A 209 -30.82 37.17 7.10
C GLY A 209 -30.02 38.17 6.29
N GLY A 210 -29.13 37.67 5.45
CA GLY A 210 -28.39 38.51 4.50
C GLY A 210 -29.39 39.17 3.56
N THR A 211 -29.82 40.38 3.91
CA THR A 211 -30.35 41.32 2.93
C THR A 211 -29.13 41.79 2.17
N THR A 212 -28.96 41.30 0.94
CA THR A 212 -27.93 41.80 0.04
C THR A 212 -28.23 43.27 -0.22
N THR A 213 -27.36 44.16 0.25
CA THR A 213 -27.33 45.54 -0.22
C THR A 213 -26.99 45.51 -1.72
N PRO A 214 -27.81 46.10 -2.61
CA PRO A 214 -27.48 46.17 -4.03
C PRO A 214 -26.25 47.05 -4.22
N THR A 215 -25.13 46.46 -4.65
CA THR A 215 -23.99 47.23 -5.14
C THR A 215 -24.36 47.87 -6.47
N THR A 216 -24.16 49.18 -6.59
CA THR A 216 -24.42 50.00 -7.77
C THR A 216 -23.79 49.41 -9.04
N PRO A 217 -24.49 49.35 -10.19
CA PRO A 217 -23.93 48.85 -11.45
C PRO A 217 -22.80 49.75 -11.94
N THR A 218 -21.57 49.24 -11.97
CA THR A 218 -20.49 49.82 -12.78
C THR A 218 -20.70 49.50 -14.26
N THR A 219 -20.54 50.54 -15.07
CA THR A 219 -20.66 50.61 -16.54
C THR A 219 -20.02 49.42 -17.28
N PRO A 220 -20.66 48.88 -18.35
CA PRO A 220 -20.09 47.80 -19.14
C PRO A 220 -18.83 48.25 -19.89
N THR A 221 -17.69 47.62 -19.62
CA THR A 221 -16.53 47.66 -20.49
C THR A 221 -16.68 46.64 -21.62
N THR A 222 -16.39 47.10 -22.84
CA THR A 222 -16.42 46.41 -24.14
C THR A 222 -15.82 44.99 -24.12
N PRO A 223 -16.42 44.00 -24.81
CA PRO A 223 -15.86 42.65 -24.87
C PRO A 223 -14.55 42.63 -25.67
N THR A 224 -13.45 42.26 -25.03
CA THR A 224 -12.25 41.79 -25.74
C THR A 224 -12.46 40.36 -26.24
N THR A 225 -12.19 40.18 -27.53
CA THR A 225 -12.23 38.92 -28.29
C THR A 225 -11.51 37.77 -27.55
N PRO A 226 -12.13 36.57 -27.43
CA PRO A 226 -11.46 35.41 -26.86
C PRO A 226 -10.31 34.95 -27.76
N THR A 227 -9.08 34.99 -27.26
CA THR A 227 -7.97 34.23 -27.85
C THR A 227 -8.21 32.74 -27.67
N THR A 228 -8.06 31.99 -28.76
CA THR A 228 -8.15 30.54 -28.88
C THR A 228 -7.36 29.82 -27.78
N PRO A 229 -7.95 28.84 -27.06
CA PRO A 229 -7.21 28.05 -26.09
C PRO A 229 -6.12 27.23 -26.78
N THR A 230 -4.86 27.46 -26.43
CA THR A 230 -3.77 26.55 -26.73
C THR A 230 -4.00 25.23 -26.00
N THR A 231 -3.96 24.13 -26.74
CA THR A 231 -3.99 22.75 -26.25
C THR A 231 -2.97 22.57 -25.12
N PRO A 232 -3.36 22.08 -23.93
CA PRO A 232 -2.41 21.78 -22.87
C PRO A 232 -1.42 20.72 -23.35
N THR A 233 -0.14 21.08 -23.43
CA THR A 233 0.93 20.09 -23.60
C THR A 233 0.95 19.22 -22.35
N THR A 234 0.74 17.92 -22.55
CA THR A 234 0.82 16.90 -21.50
C THR A 234 2.19 17.00 -20.83
N PRO A 235 2.25 17.23 -19.50
CA PRO A 235 3.51 17.08 -18.76
C PRO A 235 4.04 15.65 -18.99
N PRO A 236 5.35 15.43 -19.16
CA PRO A 236 5.88 14.09 -19.23
C PRO A 236 5.49 13.37 -17.94
N THR A 237 4.76 12.27 -18.08
CA THR A 237 4.57 11.29 -17.02
C THR A 237 5.97 10.86 -16.59
N SER A 238 6.45 11.41 -15.48
CA SER A 238 7.49 10.75 -14.72
C SER A 238 6.85 9.49 -14.20
N THR A 239 7.22 8.36 -14.81
CA THR A 239 7.04 7.05 -14.21
C THR A 239 7.48 7.15 -12.76
N PRO A 240 6.61 6.91 -11.77
CA PRO A 240 7.08 6.68 -10.41
C PRO A 240 8.06 5.53 -10.50
N GLY A 241 9.34 5.82 -10.24
CA GLY A 241 10.34 4.76 -10.11
C GLY A 241 9.83 3.80 -9.05
N GLY A 242 9.59 2.54 -9.44
CA GLY A 242 9.09 1.50 -8.57
C GLY A 242 9.93 1.43 -7.30
N GLY A 243 9.37 1.94 -6.21
CA GLY A 243 9.92 1.72 -4.88
C GLY A 243 9.55 0.30 -4.49
N GLY A 244 10.42 -0.67 -4.78
CA GLY A 244 10.17 -2.06 -4.44
C GLY A 244 9.96 -2.24 -2.94
N LEU A 245 9.09 -3.18 -2.56
CA LEU A 245 8.86 -3.54 -1.17
C LEU A 245 10.07 -4.30 -0.64
N LYS A 246 10.60 -3.86 0.50
CA LYS A 246 11.78 -4.49 1.12
C LYS A 246 11.38 -5.54 2.15
N TYR A 247 11.94 -6.74 2.02
CA TYR A 247 11.74 -7.84 2.97
C TYR A 247 13.06 -8.41 3.45
N ALA A 248 13.28 -8.42 4.77
CA ALA A 248 14.37 -9.19 5.38
C ALA A 248 13.86 -10.55 5.88
N PHE A 249 14.63 -11.61 5.63
CA PHE A 249 14.41 -12.97 6.14
C PHE A 249 15.66 -13.52 6.83
N GLY A 250 15.46 -14.31 7.87
CA GLY A 250 16.44 -15.24 8.43
C GLY A 250 16.33 -16.58 7.72
N ILE A 251 17.48 -17.17 7.40
CA ILE A 251 17.60 -18.48 6.77
C ILE A 251 18.11 -19.46 7.81
N LYS A 252 17.44 -20.60 7.93
CA LYS A 252 17.93 -21.74 8.71
C LYS A 252 17.55 -23.04 8.01
N GLY A 253 18.49 -23.96 7.86
CA GLY A 253 18.23 -25.26 7.25
C GLY A 253 19.50 -26.02 7.00
N GLN A 254 19.47 -26.86 5.97
CA GLN A 254 20.60 -27.69 5.61
C GLN A 254 20.67 -27.94 4.10
N THR A 255 21.85 -28.31 3.66
CA THR A 255 22.09 -28.89 2.33
C THR A 255 22.53 -30.34 2.46
N ALA A 256 22.09 -31.19 1.53
CA ALA A 256 22.62 -32.54 1.39
C ALA A 256 23.59 -32.61 0.20
N LEU A 257 24.82 -33.03 0.50
CA LEU A 257 25.92 -33.17 -0.45
C LEU A 257 25.96 -34.61 -0.95
N LYS A 258 25.40 -34.84 -2.14
CA LYS A 258 25.12 -36.18 -2.65
C LYS A 258 26.39 -37.03 -2.78
N SER A 259 27.44 -36.50 -3.40
CA SER A 259 28.70 -37.21 -3.61
C SER A 259 29.43 -37.56 -2.31
N LEU A 260 29.21 -36.77 -1.24
CA LEU A 260 29.86 -36.97 0.06
C LEU A 260 29.00 -37.76 1.05
N GLY A 261 27.72 -38.03 0.72
CA GLY A 261 26.77 -38.65 1.64
C GLY A 261 26.62 -37.89 2.96
N SER A 262 26.82 -36.58 2.95
CA SER A 262 26.85 -35.72 4.15
C SER A 262 25.85 -34.58 4.06
N THR A 263 25.62 -33.91 5.19
CA THR A 263 24.82 -32.69 5.25
C THR A 263 25.63 -31.55 5.87
N ALA A 264 25.33 -30.32 5.44
CA ALA A 264 25.90 -29.12 6.04
C ALA A 264 24.77 -28.18 6.45
N ALA A 265 24.91 -27.56 7.63
CA ALA A 265 23.97 -26.54 8.07
C ALA A 265 24.10 -25.28 7.21
N ILE A 266 22.96 -24.65 6.92
CA ILE A 266 22.88 -23.37 6.23
C ILE A 266 22.14 -22.40 7.15
N ASN A 267 22.83 -21.33 7.56
CA ASN A 267 22.27 -20.26 8.36
C ASN A 267 22.65 -18.92 7.72
N GLY A 268 21.82 -17.90 7.93
CA GLY A 268 22.13 -16.55 7.48
C GLY A 268 20.91 -15.67 7.34
N GLY A 269 20.95 -14.76 6.37
CA GLY A 269 19.83 -13.90 6.04
C GLY A 269 19.79 -13.50 4.58
N PHE A 270 18.62 -13.03 4.17
CA PHE A 270 18.35 -12.55 2.83
C PHE A 270 17.55 -11.27 2.89
N ASP A 271 18.03 -10.24 2.21
CA ASP A 271 17.35 -8.96 2.07
C ASP A 271 16.85 -8.84 0.64
N ALA A 272 15.53 -8.88 0.48
CA ALA A 272 14.81 -8.82 -0.79
C ALA A 272 14.31 -7.40 -1.07
N ASP A 273 14.39 -7.01 -2.33
CA ASP A 273 13.74 -5.85 -2.92
C ASP A 273 12.75 -6.36 -3.97
N VAL A 274 11.46 -6.24 -3.68
CA VAL A 274 10.36 -6.86 -4.41
C VAL A 274 9.69 -5.81 -5.29
N ASP A 275 9.72 -6.04 -6.60
CA ASP A 275 8.96 -5.25 -7.57
C ASP A 275 7.63 -5.95 -7.87
N LEU A 276 6.56 -5.38 -7.31
CA LEU A 276 5.20 -5.91 -7.46
C LEU A 276 4.64 -5.68 -8.87
N ALA A 277 5.12 -4.67 -9.59
CA ALA A 277 4.66 -4.39 -10.95
C ALA A 277 5.20 -5.44 -11.93
N SER A 278 6.49 -5.77 -11.82
CA SER A 278 7.11 -6.82 -12.64
C SER A 278 6.91 -8.23 -12.08
N LYS A 279 6.37 -8.37 -10.85
CA LYS A 279 6.25 -9.63 -10.11
C LYS A 279 7.60 -10.35 -9.95
N THR A 280 8.67 -9.58 -9.77
CA THR A 280 10.01 -10.10 -9.56
C THR A 280 10.58 -9.59 -8.24
N PHE A 281 11.65 -10.22 -7.78
CA PHE A 281 12.46 -9.66 -6.71
C PHE A 281 13.93 -9.80 -7.01
N THR A 282 14.72 -8.89 -6.45
CA THR A 282 16.16 -9.03 -6.34
C THR A 282 16.57 -9.07 -4.88
N GLY A 283 17.76 -9.54 -4.56
CA GLY A 283 18.21 -9.46 -3.18
C GLY A 283 19.65 -9.89 -2.94
N ASP A 284 20.09 -9.54 -1.75
CA ASP A 284 21.43 -9.79 -1.26
C ASP A 284 21.38 -10.92 -0.22
N LEU A 285 22.17 -11.95 -0.45
CA LEU A 285 22.26 -13.13 0.39
C LEU A 285 23.52 -13.05 1.24
N LYS A 286 23.35 -13.23 2.55
CA LYS A 286 24.46 -13.35 3.50
C LYS A 286 24.33 -14.65 4.27
N LEU A 287 25.18 -15.61 3.96
CA LEU A 287 25.27 -16.87 4.69
C LEU A 287 26.40 -16.83 5.71
N ASP A 288 26.14 -17.40 6.87
CA ASP A 288 27.14 -17.58 7.90
C ASP A 288 28.09 -18.73 7.49
N PRO A 289 29.37 -18.67 7.89
CA PRO A 289 30.29 -19.79 7.71
C PRO A 289 29.71 -21.08 8.31
N SER A 290 29.86 -22.19 7.60
CA SER A 290 29.40 -23.49 8.05
C SER A 290 30.47 -24.56 7.91
N SER A 291 30.18 -25.76 8.37
CA SER A 291 31.09 -26.90 8.23
C SER A 291 30.30 -28.18 8.00
N THR A 292 30.94 -29.14 7.35
CA THR A 292 30.41 -30.49 7.12
C THR A 292 31.39 -31.54 7.62
N GLN A 293 30.86 -32.67 8.07
CA GLN A 293 31.60 -33.89 8.32
C GLN A 293 31.14 -34.93 7.29
N PHE A 294 32.09 -35.61 6.68
CA PHE A 294 31.82 -36.57 5.61
C PHE A 294 32.69 -37.82 5.78
N LYS A 295 32.28 -38.91 5.13
CA LYS A 295 33.00 -40.17 5.18
C LYS A 295 33.27 -40.70 3.77
N LEU A 296 34.52 -40.62 3.32
CA LEU A 296 34.90 -41.15 2.02
C LEU A 296 35.08 -42.67 2.12
N PHE A 297 34.52 -43.39 1.15
CA PHE A 297 34.58 -44.86 1.06
C PHE A 297 34.06 -45.61 2.30
N GLY A 298 33.32 -44.94 3.19
CA GLY A 298 32.76 -45.54 4.41
C GLY A 298 33.74 -45.69 5.59
N PHE A 299 35.02 -45.34 5.45
CA PHE A 299 36.03 -45.46 6.51
C PHE A 299 36.95 -44.24 6.68
N ILE A 300 37.00 -43.31 5.74
CA ILE A 300 37.86 -42.12 5.82
C ILE A 300 37.06 -40.94 6.35
N ASP A 301 37.30 -40.57 7.61
CA ASP A 301 36.62 -39.43 8.24
C ASP A 301 37.23 -38.11 7.78
N GLY A 302 36.39 -37.25 7.24
CA GLY A 302 36.76 -35.93 6.75
C GLY A 302 35.89 -34.82 7.34
N ARG A 303 36.46 -33.62 7.38
CA ARG A 303 35.78 -32.39 7.79
C ARG A 303 36.15 -31.28 6.81
N SER A 304 35.17 -30.46 6.44
CA SER A 304 35.42 -29.26 5.64
C SER A 304 34.70 -28.07 6.23
N GLU A 305 35.38 -26.92 6.24
CA GLU A 305 34.71 -25.63 6.36
C GLU A 305 34.10 -25.26 5.01
N ILE A 306 32.99 -24.54 5.04
CA ILE A 306 32.24 -24.13 3.85
C ILE A 306 31.95 -22.65 3.97
N LYS A 307 32.28 -21.91 2.92
CA LYS A 307 31.90 -20.53 2.72
C LYS A 307 31.20 -20.41 1.37
N VAL A 308 30.04 -19.76 1.36
CA VAL A 308 29.27 -19.50 0.14
C VAL A 308 29.25 -18.01 -0.11
N GLU A 309 29.60 -17.62 -1.33
CA GLU A 309 29.56 -16.23 -1.75
C GLU A 309 28.64 -16.08 -2.96
N GLN A 310 27.71 -15.13 -2.84
CA GLN A 310 26.77 -14.82 -3.89
C GLN A 310 27.48 -14.13 -5.08
N VAL A 311 27.13 -14.53 -6.31
CA VAL A 311 27.66 -13.96 -7.55
C VAL A 311 26.58 -13.12 -8.23
N GLY A 312 26.64 -11.81 -8.03
CA GLY A 312 25.59 -10.87 -8.46
C GLY A 312 24.32 -11.00 -7.60
N LYS A 313 23.36 -10.08 -7.77
CA LYS A 313 22.11 -10.15 -7.00
C LYS A 313 21.33 -11.42 -7.33
N GLN A 314 20.73 -12.02 -6.31
CA GLN A 314 19.80 -13.12 -6.44
C GLN A 314 18.54 -12.55 -7.08
N THR A 315 17.96 -13.28 -8.00
CA THR A 315 16.74 -12.89 -8.69
C THR A 315 15.64 -13.90 -8.40
N GLY A 316 14.38 -13.52 -8.62
CA GLY A 316 13.29 -14.47 -8.56
C GLY A 316 11.97 -13.89 -9.02
N GLU A 317 10.99 -14.78 -9.12
CA GLU A 317 9.66 -14.52 -9.65
C GLU A 317 8.62 -14.83 -8.57
N LEU A 318 7.67 -13.93 -8.37
CA LEU A 318 6.55 -14.15 -7.45
C LEU A 318 5.53 -15.08 -8.12
N VAL A 319 5.16 -16.17 -7.43
CA VAL A 319 4.22 -17.18 -7.93
C VAL A 319 3.19 -17.47 -6.86
N GLY A 320 1.94 -17.02 -7.08
CA GLY A 320 0.87 -17.14 -6.09
C GLY A 320 1.20 -16.38 -4.81
N THR A 321 1.18 -17.05 -3.67
CA THR A 321 1.56 -16.50 -2.35
C THR A 321 3.06 -16.68 -2.04
N GLY A 322 3.81 -17.37 -2.90
CA GLY A 322 5.23 -17.66 -2.73
C GLY A 322 6.08 -17.20 -3.90
N PHE A 323 7.22 -17.84 -4.10
CA PHE A 323 8.15 -17.45 -5.16
C PHE A 323 9.06 -18.58 -5.65
N LYS A 324 9.65 -18.36 -6.83
CA LYS A 324 10.81 -19.10 -7.33
C LYS A 324 12.04 -18.20 -7.29
N ALA A 325 13.13 -18.70 -6.75
CA ALA A 325 14.39 -17.98 -6.64
C ALA A 325 15.45 -18.62 -7.53
N HIS A 326 16.23 -17.77 -8.18
CA HIS A 326 17.38 -18.13 -8.99
C HIS A 326 18.62 -17.44 -8.40
N ILE A 327 19.58 -18.25 -7.96
CA ILE A 327 20.83 -17.75 -7.40
C ILE A 327 22.03 -18.28 -8.17
N LYS A 328 23.05 -17.44 -8.31
CA LYS A 328 24.40 -17.82 -8.70
C LYS A 328 25.32 -17.62 -7.50
N PHE A 329 26.19 -18.59 -7.22
CA PHE A 329 27.09 -18.54 -6.08
C PHE A 329 28.37 -19.33 -6.33
N ASN A 330 29.45 -18.92 -5.66
CA ASN A 330 30.68 -19.69 -5.53
C ASN A 330 30.71 -20.39 -4.17
N VAL A 331 31.27 -21.59 -4.14
CA VAL A 331 31.53 -22.33 -2.90
C VAL A 331 33.02 -22.41 -2.69
N PHE A 332 33.46 -22.07 -1.49
CA PHE A 332 34.83 -22.16 -1.04
C PHE A 332 34.93 -23.12 0.13
N LEU A 333 36.02 -23.89 0.16
CA LEU A 333 36.39 -24.81 1.22
C LEU A 333 37.71 -24.33 1.85
N PRO A 334 37.69 -23.32 2.75
CA PRO A 334 38.90 -22.70 3.26
C PRO A 334 39.83 -23.67 4.00
N SER A 335 39.25 -24.74 4.54
CA SER A 335 39.95 -25.79 5.27
C SER A 335 39.28 -27.13 4.98
N VAL A 336 40.10 -28.10 4.57
CA VAL A 336 39.69 -29.50 4.35
C VAL A 336 40.63 -30.38 5.15
N GLN A 337 40.07 -31.25 5.99
CA GLN A 337 40.79 -32.14 6.89
C GLN A 337 40.38 -33.59 6.67
N ILE A 338 41.35 -34.50 6.77
CA ILE A 338 41.15 -35.95 6.76
C ILE A 338 41.84 -36.51 8.00
N PHE A 339 41.13 -37.30 8.81
CA PHE A 339 41.62 -37.80 10.10
C PHE A 339 42.23 -36.70 11.01
N GLY A 340 41.67 -35.49 10.95
CA GLY A 340 42.15 -34.32 11.69
C GLY A 340 43.39 -33.63 11.11
N ILE A 341 43.95 -34.13 10.00
CA ILE A 341 45.11 -33.55 9.33
C ILE A 341 44.62 -32.64 8.19
N PRO A 342 45.01 -31.35 8.16
CA PRO A 342 44.63 -30.44 7.08
C PRO A 342 45.32 -30.85 5.78
N ILE A 343 44.51 -31.20 4.78
CA ILE A 343 44.96 -31.52 3.42
C ILE A 343 44.87 -30.31 2.49
N SER A 344 44.03 -29.34 2.85
CA SER A 344 43.93 -28.02 2.22
C SER A 344 43.65 -26.98 3.31
N SER A 345 44.31 -25.83 3.21
CA SER A 345 44.09 -24.67 4.08
C SER A 345 44.15 -23.35 3.29
N ASP A 346 43.88 -23.42 1.99
CA ASP A 346 43.85 -22.25 1.14
C ASP A 346 42.42 -21.67 1.14
N PRO A 347 42.21 -20.42 1.59
CA PRO A 347 40.88 -19.78 1.56
C PRO A 347 40.32 -19.61 0.15
N LYS A 348 41.14 -19.73 -0.89
CA LYS A 348 40.75 -19.68 -2.30
C LYS A 348 40.41 -21.04 -2.90
N CYS A 349 40.55 -22.14 -2.15
CA CYS A 349 40.06 -23.46 -2.55
C CYS A 349 38.55 -23.37 -2.80
N GLY A 350 38.12 -23.41 -4.06
CA GLY A 350 36.73 -23.12 -4.40
C GLY A 350 36.37 -23.43 -5.85
N THR A 351 35.09 -23.26 -6.16
CA THR A 351 34.50 -23.60 -7.46
C THR A 351 35.15 -22.83 -8.62
N VAL A 352 35.48 -23.54 -9.70
CA VAL A 352 36.04 -22.97 -10.95
C VAL A 352 35.01 -22.08 -11.65
N SER A 353 33.74 -22.48 -11.62
CA SER A 353 32.62 -21.73 -12.18
C SER A 353 31.50 -21.58 -11.16
N PRO A 354 30.77 -20.43 -11.15
CA PRO A 354 29.63 -20.26 -10.28
C PRO A 354 28.59 -21.36 -10.46
N SER A 355 28.13 -21.90 -9.35
CA SER A 355 26.99 -22.80 -9.28
C SER A 355 25.69 -22.02 -9.41
N THR A 356 24.68 -22.67 -9.96
CA THR A 356 23.32 -22.13 -10.05
C THR A 356 22.36 -22.99 -9.24
N SER A 357 21.40 -22.38 -8.57
CA SER A 357 20.31 -23.09 -7.93
C SER A 357 18.98 -22.44 -8.23
N GLU A 358 17.99 -23.28 -8.49
CA GLU A 358 16.59 -22.89 -8.50
C GLU A 358 15.93 -23.41 -7.23
N MET A 359 15.26 -22.53 -6.51
CA MET A 359 14.57 -22.84 -5.27
C MET A 359 13.11 -22.41 -5.38
N THR A 360 12.21 -23.19 -4.80
CA THR A 360 10.77 -22.94 -4.81
C THR A 360 10.23 -22.99 -3.39
N THR A 361 9.38 -22.04 -3.04
CA THR A 361 8.69 -22.01 -1.74
C THR A 361 7.65 -23.13 -1.64
N GLY A 362 7.50 -23.70 -0.45
CA GLY A 362 6.45 -24.67 -0.14
C GLY A 362 5.03 -24.04 -0.16
N PRO A 363 3.98 -24.88 -0.16
CA PRO A 363 2.59 -24.42 -0.23
C PRO A 363 2.17 -23.59 0.99
N ASP A 364 2.78 -23.82 2.15
CA ASP A 364 2.50 -23.10 3.41
C ASP A 364 3.35 -21.82 3.57
N PHE A 365 4.06 -21.40 2.52
CA PHE A 365 4.86 -20.19 2.57
C PHE A 365 3.97 -18.94 2.64
N ASP A 366 4.33 -18.05 3.57
CA ASP A 366 3.66 -16.78 3.80
C ASP A 366 4.74 -15.68 3.89
N LEU A 367 4.59 -14.59 3.16
CA LEU A 367 5.61 -13.53 3.11
C LEU A 367 5.85 -12.80 4.44
N LEU A 368 4.90 -12.87 5.36
CA LEU A 368 4.99 -12.24 6.68
C LEU A 368 5.51 -13.18 7.75
N LYS A 369 5.41 -14.49 7.55
CA LYS A 369 5.89 -15.50 8.51
C LYS A 369 7.18 -16.18 8.04
N GLY A 370 7.36 -16.28 6.74
CA GLY A 370 8.32 -17.14 6.07
C GLY A 370 7.72 -18.52 5.77
N GLY A 371 8.57 -19.53 5.66
CA GLY A 371 8.16 -20.89 5.33
C GLY A 371 9.25 -21.67 4.61
N LYS A 372 8.88 -22.86 4.15
CA LYS A 372 9.82 -23.79 3.54
C LYS A 372 10.29 -23.29 2.16
N LEU A 373 11.58 -23.46 1.90
CA LEU A 373 12.20 -23.20 0.60
C LEU A 373 13.09 -24.41 0.25
N THR A 374 12.82 -25.05 -0.87
CA THR A 374 13.59 -26.22 -1.32
C THR A 374 14.15 -25.99 -2.70
N GLY A 375 15.28 -26.63 -3.00
CA GLY A 375 15.91 -26.50 -4.30
C GLY A 375 17.00 -27.54 -4.53
N THR A 376 17.59 -27.48 -5.71
CA THR A 376 18.72 -28.32 -6.08
C THR A 376 19.83 -27.49 -6.71
N TYR A 377 21.05 -28.01 -6.66
CA TYR A 377 22.20 -27.38 -7.30
C TYR A 377 23.27 -28.41 -7.67
N SER A 378 24.14 -28.00 -8.57
CA SER A 378 25.38 -28.70 -8.90
C SER A 378 26.59 -27.90 -8.42
N LEU A 379 27.65 -28.61 -8.06
CA LEU A 379 28.96 -28.03 -7.75
C LEU A 379 29.92 -28.33 -8.90
N SER A 380 30.52 -27.27 -9.42
CA SER A 380 31.60 -27.40 -10.39
C SER A 380 32.87 -27.97 -9.74
N ALA A 381 33.86 -28.30 -10.56
CA ALA A 381 35.19 -28.67 -10.09
C ALA A 381 35.77 -27.57 -9.19
N LEU A 382 36.60 -27.95 -8.23
CA LEU A 382 37.35 -27.02 -7.39
C LEU A 382 38.75 -26.74 -7.96
N GLN A 383 39.25 -25.55 -7.65
CA GLN A 383 40.60 -25.08 -7.94
C GLN A 383 41.24 -24.46 -6.69
N ASN A 384 42.56 -24.34 -6.69
CA ASN A 384 43.36 -23.77 -5.59
C ASN A 384 43.22 -24.54 -4.26
N CYS A 385 43.03 -25.85 -4.31
CA CYS A 385 42.92 -26.69 -3.10
C CYS A 385 44.24 -27.35 -2.68
N GLY A 386 45.37 -26.67 -2.96
CA GLY A 386 46.71 -27.15 -2.66
C GLY A 386 47.18 -28.31 -3.55
N GLN A 387 48.15 -29.09 -3.05
CA GLN A 387 48.79 -30.18 -3.80
C GLN A 387 47.84 -31.35 -4.15
N LEU A 388 46.72 -31.45 -3.45
CA LEU A 388 45.70 -32.48 -3.64
C LEU A 388 44.47 -31.94 -4.37
N ASN A 389 44.64 -30.89 -5.18
CA ASN A 389 43.55 -30.20 -5.87
C ASN A 389 42.63 -31.17 -6.62
N ASP A 390 43.18 -32.04 -7.47
CA ASP A 390 42.40 -32.93 -8.32
C ASP A 390 41.61 -33.95 -7.49
N TRP A 391 42.19 -34.42 -6.39
CA TRP A 391 41.54 -35.32 -5.46
C TRP A 391 40.37 -34.64 -4.74
N VAL A 392 40.60 -33.46 -4.16
CA VAL A 392 39.56 -32.66 -3.47
C VAL A 392 38.44 -32.29 -4.44
N SER A 393 38.79 -31.87 -5.66
CA SER A 393 37.88 -31.51 -6.73
C SER A 393 37.00 -32.69 -7.18
N ALA A 394 37.57 -33.89 -7.30
CA ALA A 394 36.83 -35.07 -7.73
C ALA A 394 35.72 -35.48 -6.74
N PHE A 395 35.91 -35.29 -5.43
CA PHE A 395 34.89 -35.60 -4.42
C PHE A 395 33.88 -34.47 -4.21
N ALA A 396 34.33 -33.22 -4.36
CA ALA A 396 33.47 -32.06 -4.18
C ALA A 396 32.55 -31.82 -5.39
N LYS A 397 33.02 -32.09 -6.61
CA LYS A 397 32.21 -31.99 -7.83
C LYS A 397 31.02 -32.93 -7.73
N SER A 398 29.82 -32.39 -7.81
CA SER A 398 28.61 -33.17 -7.58
C SER A 398 27.39 -32.56 -8.25
N ASP A 399 26.51 -33.42 -8.74
CA ASP A 399 25.21 -33.04 -9.28
C ASP A 399 24.08 -33.57 -8.38
N GLY A 400 22.98 -32.83 -8.31
CA GLY A 400 21.79 -33.24 -7.55
C GLY A 400 21.95 -33.09 -6.04
N ASN A 401 22.75 -32.12 -5.58
CA ASN A 401 22.71 -31.69 -4.20
C ASN A 401 21.37 -31.02 -3.93
N THR A 402 20.89 -31.11 -2.69
CA THR A 402 19.58 -30.55 -2.31
C THR A 402 19.74 -29.48 -1.25
N LEU A 403 18.78 -28.55 -1.24
CA LEU A 403 18.59 -27.53 -0.23
C LEU A 403 17.23 -27.77 0.43
N ASP A 404 17.22 -27.82 1.77
CA ASP A 404 16.02 -27.79 2.58
C ASP A 404 16.17 -26.67 3.62
N LEU A 405 15.56 -25.53 3.31
CA LEU A 405 15.68 -24.30 4.05
C LEU A 405 14.33 -23.89 4.63
N ASN A 406 14.39 -23.20 5.76
CA ASN A 406 13.25 -22.52 6.35
C ASN A 406 13.57 -21.03 6.45
N LEU A 407 12.69 -20.22 5.87
CA LEU A 407 12.73 -18.78 5.95
C LEU A 407 11.89 -18.31 7.12
N THR A 408 12.39 -17.32 7.86
CA THR A 408 11.67 -16.68 8.96
C THR A 408 11.74 -15.18 8.77
N LYS A 409 10.62 -14.48 8.94
CA LYS A 409 10.62 -13.02 8.81
C LYS A 409 11.51 -12.39 9.90
N LYS A 410 12.35 -11.42 9.52
CA LYS A 410 13.13 -10.59 10.44
C LYS A 410 12.40 -9.29 10.78
#